data_AF-A0A850XAE8-F1
#
_entry.id   AF-A0A850XAE8-F1
#
_cell.length_a   1.000
_cell.length_b   1.000
_cell.length_c   1.000
_cell.angle_alpha   90.00
_cell.angle_beta   90.00
_cell.angle_gamma   90.00
#
_symmetry.space_group_name_H-M   'P 1'
#
loop_
_entity.id
_entity.type
_entity.pdbx_description
1 polymer ?
#
loop_
_entity_poly.entity_id
_entity_poly.type
_entity_poly.pdbx_seq_one_letter_code
_entity_poly.pdbx_strand_id
1 'polypeptide(L)'
;GHLTGKHERHFSISGCPLYHNLSADECKVRAQSRDKQIEERMLAHRQDDNNRHATRHQAPTERQLRYKEKVAELRKKRNSGLSKEQKEKYMEHRQTYGNTREPLLENLTSEYDLELFRRAQARASEDLEKLRLQGQITEGSNMIKTIAFGRYELDTWYHSPYPEEYARLGRLYMCEFCLKYMKSQTILRRHMAKCVWKHPPGDEIYRKGSISVFEVDGKKNKIYCQNLCLLAKLFLDHKTLYYDVEPFLFYVMTEADNTGCHLIGYFSKEKNSFLNYNVSCILTMPQYMRQGYGKMLIDFSYLLSKVEEKVGSPERPLSDLGLISYRSYWKEVLLRYLHNFQGKEISIKEISQETAVNPVDIVSTLQALQMLKYWKGKHLVLKRQDLIDEWIAKEAKRSNSNKIMDPSCLKWTPPKGT
;
A
#
# COMPACT_ATOMS: atom_id res chain seq x y z
N GLY A 1 3.66 -28.48 11.65
CA GLY A 1 2.50 -28.46 10.74
C GLY A 1 2.44 -27.15 10.00
N HIS A 2 1.68 -27.08 8.90
CA HIS A 2 1.52 -25.90 8.04
C HIS A 2 0.05 -25.46 7.97
N LEU A 3 -0.24 -24.17 7.73
CA LEU A 3 -1.60 -23.63 7.63
C LEU A 3 -2.46 -24.36 6.60
N THR A 4 -1.85 -24.81 5.51
CA THR A 4 -2.53 -25.58 4.46
C THR A 4 -2.91 -26.98 4.92
N GLY A 5 -2.33 -27.50 6.00
CA GLY A 5 -2.51 -28.89 6.44
C GLY A 5 -1.85 -29.94 5.52
N LYS A 6 -1.21 -29.52 4.43
CA LYS A 6 -0.58 -30.39 3.43
C LYS A 6 0.92 -30.62 3.68
N HIS A 7 1.55 -29.77 4.49
CA HIS A 7 2.98 -29.84 4.78
C HIS A 7 3.23 -30.02 6.27
N GLU A 8 4.28 -30.79 6.58
CA GLU A 8 4.70 -31.05 7.96
C GLU A 8 5.39 -29.83 8.60
N ARG A 9 6.03 -28.99 7.78
CA ARG A 9 6.79 -27.80 8.19
C ARG A 9 6.28 -26.55 7.50
N HIS A 10 6.57 -25.39 8.07
CA HIS A 10 6.29 -24.08 7.50
C HIS A 10 7.51 -23.18 7.68
N PHE A 11 7.66 -22.21 6.77
CA PHE A 11 8.86 -21.36 6.67
C PHE A 11 8.56 -19.88 6.89
N SER A 12 7.29 -19.51 6.92
CA SER A 12 6.82 -18.15 7.19
C SER A 12 5.82 -18.17 8.34
N ILE A 13 5.72 -17.05 9.05
CA ILE A 13 4.71 -16.86 10.10
C ILE A 13 3.29 -16.99 9.52
N SER A 14 3.09 -16.58 8.26
CA SER A 14 1.84 -16.76 7.51
C SER A 14 1.48 -18.23 7.25
N GLY A 15 2.47 -19.14 7.22
CA GLY A 15 2.23 -20.58 7.11
C GLY A 15 2.13 -21.29 8.46
N CYS A 16 2.28 -20.59 9.58
CA CYS A 16 2.31 -21.17 10.93
C CYS A 16 0.90 -21.40 11.48
N PRO A 17 0.45 -22.65 11.73
CA PRO A 17 -0.85 -22.92 12.35
C PRO A 17 -1.03 -22.16 13.66
N LEU A 18 0.03 -22.14 14.47
CA LEU A 18 0.04 -21.53 15.80
C LEU A 18 -0.21 -20.02 15.70
N TYR A 19 0.43 -19.31 14.76
CA TYR A 19 0.12 -17.91 14.51
C TYR A 19 -1.37 -17.68 14.22
N HIS A 20 -1.99 -18.53 13.41
CA HIS A 20 -3.41 -18.43 13.03
C HIS A 20 -4.39 -18.96 14.10
N ASN A 21 -3.94 -19.16 15.33
CA ASN A 21 -4.72 -19.75 16.43
C ASN A 21 -5.29 -21.14 16.09
N LEU A 22 -4.55 -21.93 15.31
CA LEU A 22 -4.92 -23.29 14.92
C LEU A 22 -3.84 -24.30 15.33
N SER A 23 -4.27 -25.54 15.52
CA SER A 23 -3.40 -26.70 15.63
C SER A 23 -3.03 -27.26 14.24
N ALA A 24 -1.97 -28.06 14.20
CA ALA A 24 -1.56 -28.76 12.98
C ALA A 24 -2.64 -29.74 12.50
N ASP A 25 -3.35 -30.40 13.41
CA ASP A 25 -4.38 -31.39 13.07
C ASP A 25 -5.66 -30.73 12.56
N GLU A 26 -6.07 -29.59 13.14
CA GLU A 26 -7.17 -28.78 12.57
C GLU A 26 -6.87 -28.34 11.14
N CYS A 27 -5.62 -27.98 10.85
CA CYS A 27 -5.21 -27.61 9.49
C CYS A 27 -5.32 -28.81 8.52
N LYS A 28 -4.97 -30.03 8.96
CA LYS A 28 -5.13 -31.26 8.16
C LYS A 28 -6.61 -31.56 7.85
N VAL A 29 -7.48 -31.47 8.86
CA VAL A 29 -8.93 -31.68 8.68
C VAL A 29 -9.50 -30.66 7.69
N ARG A 30 -9.11 -29.38 7.81
CA ARG A 30 -9.50 -28.34 6.86
C ARG A 30 -8.98 -28.60 5.45
N ALA A 31 -7.79 -29.20 5.31
CA ALA A 31 -7.25 -29.59 4.01
C ALA A 31 -8.14 -30.62 3.31
N GLN A 32 -8.52 -31.68 4.03
CA GLN A 32 -9.41 -32.74 3.51
C GLN A 32 -10.75 -32.17 3.05
N SER A 33 -11.36 -31.26 3.83
CA SER A 33 -12.61 -30.60 3.43
C SER A 33 -12.47 -29.76 2.16
N ARG A 34 -11.35 -29.04 2.00
CA ARG A 34 -11.08 -28.26 0.79
C ARG A 34 -10.84 -29.14 -0.43
N ASP A 35 -10.07 -30.21 -0.29
CA ASP A 35 -9.78 -31.12 -1.41
C ASP A 35 -11.06 -31.79 -1.91
N LYS A 36 -11.95 -32.23 -1.00
CA LYS A 36 -13.29 -32.75 -1.35
C LYS A 36 -14.14 -31.72 -2.12
N GLN A 37 -14.15 -30.46 -1.69
CA GLN A 37 -14.88 -29.39 -2.39
C GLN A 37 -14.29 -29.06 -3.76
N ILE A 38 -12.97 -29.19 -3.93
CA ILE A 38 -12.31 -29.00 -5.24
C ILE A 38 -12.70 -30.14 -6.17
N GLU A 39 -12.69 -31.38 -5.68
CA GLU A 39 -13.11 -32.57 -6.44
C GLU A 39 -14.57 -32.47 -6.88
N GLU A 40 -15.49 -32.09 -5.99
CA GLU A 40 -16.90 -31.84 -6.31
C GLU A 40 -17.07 -30.76 -7.40
N ARG A 41 -16.26 -29.69 -7.36
CA ARG A 41 -16.28 -28.65 -8.41
C ARG A 41 -15.70 -29.14 -9.74
N MET A 42 -14.65 -29.93 -9.72
CA MET A 42 -14.05 -30.51 -10.94
C MET A 42 -15.00 -31.49 -11.61
N LEU A 43 -15.71 -32.32 -10.83
CA LEU A 43 -16.74 -33.23 -11.33
C LEU A 43 -17.92 -32.47 -11.94
N ALA A 44 -18.34 -31.36 -11.32
CA ALA A 44 -19.39 -30.49 -11.87
C ALA A 44 -18.97 -29.82 -13.20
N HIS A 45 -17.71 -29.40 -13.32
CA HIS A 45 -17.21 -28.82 -14.57
C HIS A 45 -17.07 -29.84 -15.71
N ARG A 46 -16.66 -31.08 -15.41
CA ARG A 46 -16.58 -32.15 -16.42
C ARG A 46 -17.95 -32.55 -17.00
N GLN A 47 -19.03 -32.37 -16.24
CA GLN A 47 -20.40 -32.58 -16.74
C GLN A 47 -20.85 -31.48 -17.72
N ASP A 48 -20.36 -30.24 -17.55
CA ASP A 48 -20.67 -29.11 -18.45
C ASP A 48 -19.83 -29.12 -19.75
N ASP A 49 -18.61 -29.69 -19.73
CA ASP A 49 -17.71 -29.73 -20.90
C ASP A 49 -18.25 -30.60 -22.07
N ASN A 50 -19.23 -31.48 -21.83
CA ASN A 50 -19.93 -32.22 -22.89
C ASN A 50 -20.86 -31.33 -23.75
N ASN A 51 -21.03 -30.06 -23.39
CA ASN A 51 -21.95 -29.12 -24.05
C ASN A 51 -21.21 -27.97 -24.77
N ARG A 52 -20.03 -28.27 -25.32
CA ARG A 52 -19.01 -27.32 -25.81
C ARG A 52 -19.29 -26.67 -27.18
N HIS A 53 -20.51 -26.25 -27.47
CA HIS A 53 -20.80 -25.42 -28.64
C HIS A 53 -21.68 -24.21 -28.27
N ALA A 54 -21.11 -23.21 -27.59
CA ALA A 54 -21.64 -21.84 -27.60
C ALA A 54 -20.64 -20.84 -27.00
N THR A 55 -20.03 -20.02 -27.85
CA THR A 55 -19.40 -18.76 -27.45
C THR A 55 -20.47 -17.67 -27.31
N ARG A 56 -20.36 -16.85 -26.25
CA ARG A 56 -21.01 -15.53 -26.03
C ARG A 56 -22.30 -15.54 -25.16
N HIS A 57 -22.20 -14.88 -23.99
CA HIS A 57 -23.28 -14.49 -23.06
C HIS A 57 -24.39 -15.53 -22.80
N GLN A 58 -24.07 -16.59 -22.06
CA GLN A 58 -25.12 -17.42 -21.45
C GLN A 58 -25.68 -16.74 -20.19
N ALA A 59 -27.00 -16.69 -20.07
CA ALA A 59 -27.67 -16.34 -18.82
C ALA A 59 -27.24 -17.33 -17.72
N PRO A 60 -27.16 -16.90 -16.45
CA PRO A 60 -26.75 -17.78 -15.36
C PRO A 60 -27.65 -19.01 -15.28
N THR A 61 -27.07 -20.20 -15.18
CA THR A 61 -27.86 -21.43 -15.06
C THR A 61 -28.69 -21.42 -13.78
N GLU A 62 -29.79 -22.16 -13.73
CA GLU A 62 -30.64 -22.25 -12.53
C GLU A 62 -29.84 -22.67 -11.29
N ARG A 63 -28.85 -23.54 -11.48
CA ARG A 63 -27.88 -23.92 -10.43
C ARG A 63 -27.02 -22.74 -9.96
N GLN A 64 -26.55 -21.89 -10.87
CA GLN A 64 -25.79 -20.68 -10.53
C GLN A 64 -26.65 -19.63 -9.81
N LEU A 65 -27.92 -19.47 -10.23
CA LEU A 65 -28.88 -18.58 -9.55
C LEU A 65 -29.16 -19.06 -8.12
N ARG A 66 -29.48 -20.35 -7.93
CA ARG A 66 -29.68 -20.95 -6.61
C ARG A 66 -28.43 -20.85 -5.73
N TYR A 67 -27.24 -21.02 -6.31
CA TYR A 67 -25.98 -20.83 -5.59
C TYR A 67 -25.77 -19.37 -5.16
N LYS A 68 -26.06 -18.42 -6.05
CA LYS A 68 -25.98 -16.98 -5.76
C LYS A 68 -26.95 -16.59 -4.64
N GLU A 69 -28.18 -17.08 -4.65
CA GLU A 69 -29.16 -16.87 -3.58
C GLU A 69 -28.68 -17.48 -2.26
N LYS A 70 -28.17 -18.72 -2.28
CA LYS A 70 -27.60 -19.37 -1.09
C LYS A 70 -26.45 -18.55 -0.49
N VAL A 71 -25.55 -18.02 -1.32
CA VAL A 71 -24.44 -17.15 -0.85
C VAL A 71 -24.98 -15.83 -0.28
N ALA A 72 -25.99 -15.24 -0.92
CA ALA A 72 -26.61 -14.01 -0.42
C ALA A 72 -27.25 -14.22 0.97
N GLU A 73 -27.94 -15.33 1.19
CA GLU A 73 -28.52 -15.68 2.50
C GLU A 73 -27.44 -15.94 3.57
N LEU A 74 -26.36 -16.64 3.22
CA LEU A 74 -25.23 -16.85 4.14
C LEU A 74 -24.56 -15.53 4.54
N ARG A 75 -24.49 -14.55 3.63
CA ARG A 75 -23.95 -13.21 3.91
C ARG A 75 -24.91 -12.33 4.72
N LYS A 76 -26.22 -12.52 4.59
CA LYS A 76 -27.24 -11.78 5.36
C LYS A 76 -27.24 -12.11 6.85
N LYS A 77 -26.77 -13.30 7.25
CA LYS A 77 -26.61 -13.73 8.65
C LYS A 77 -25.47 -12.99 9.38
N ARG A 78 -25.44 -11.67 9.29
CA ARG A 78 -24.43 -10.85 9.98
C ARG A 78 -24.70 -10.92 11.48
N ASN A 79 -23.69 -11.33 12.23
CA ASN A 79 -23.75 -11.34 13.69
C ASN A 79 -24.04 -9.91 14.18
N SER A 80 -24.99 -9.77 15.12
CA SER A 80 -25.09 -8.58 15.96
C SER A 80 -23.69 -8.30 16.50
N GLY A 81 -23.25 -7.04 16.45
CA GLY A 81 -21.85 -6.69 16.72
C GLY A 81 -21.33 -7.30 18.04
N LEU A 82 -20.00 -7.41 18.17
CA LEU A 82 -19.34 -8.11 19.29
C LEU A 82 -19.97 -7.81 20.65
N SER A 83 -20.32 -8.87 21.39
CA SER A 83 -20.78 -8.77 22.78
C SER A 83 -19.70 -8.16 23.67
N LYS A 84 -20.08 -7.69 24.87
CA LYS A 84 -19.13 -7.13 25.83
C LYS A 84 -18.04 -8.14 26.22
N GLU A 85 -18.44 -9.37 26.52
CA GLU A 85 -17.55 -10.49 26.83
C GLU A 85 -16.58 -10.81 25.68
N GLN A 86 -17.06 -10.75 24.43
CA GLN A 86 -16.20 -10.97 23.26
C GLN A 86 -15.15 -9.86 23.11
N LYS A 87 -15.52 -8.59 23.35
CA LYS A 87 -14.55 -7.48 23.31
C LYS A 87 -13.48 -7.62 24.38
N GLU A 88 -13.86 -8.06 25.57
CA GLU A 88 -12.92 -8.33 26.68
C GLU A 88 -11.95 -9.46 26.30
N LYS A 89 -12.45 -10.57 25.74
CA LYS A 89 -11.61 -11.67 25.24
C LYS A 89 -10.62 -11.22 24.15
N TYR A 90 -11.03 -10.32 23.27
CA TYR A 90 -10.17 -9.77 22.21
C TYR A 90 -9.06 -8.88 22.78
N MET A 91 -9.39 -8.06 23.79
CA MET A 91 -8.43 -7.22 24.47
C MET A 91 -7.40 -8.05 25.24
N GLU A 92 -7.86 -9.08 25.95
CA GLU A 92 -6.99 -10.02 26.68
C GLU A 92 -6.08 -10.79 25.73
N HIS A 93 -6.61 -11.35 24.64
CA HIS A 93 -5.81 -12.04 23.63
C HIS A 93 -4.70 -11.14 23.07
N ARG A 94 -5.02 -9.88 22.76
CA ARG A 94 -4.04 -8.89 22.29
C ARG A 94 -2.99 -8.55 23.35
N GLN A 95 -3.35 -8.46 24.63
CA GLN A 95 -2.41 -8.19 25.72
C GLN A 95 -1.46 -9.39 25.94
N THR A 96 -2.00 -10.60 25.91
CA THR A 96 -1.25 -11.83 26.20
C THR A 96 -0.30 -12.20 25.05
N TYR A 97 -0.74 -12.06 23.80
CA TYR A 97 0.01 -12.56 22.64
C TYR A 97 0.61 -11.46 21.75
N GLY A 98 0.19 -10.19 21.90
CA GLY A 98 0.70 -9.07 21.10
C GLY A 98 0.62 -9.36 19.59
N ASN A 99 1.78 -9.32 18.93
CA ASN A 99 1.91 -9.60 17.49
C ASN A 99 2.33 -11.05 17.18
N THR A 100 2.42 -11.92 18.19
CA THR A 100 2.86 -13.33 18.02
C THR A 100 1.73 -14.26 17.56
N ARG A 101 0.47 -13.79 17.62
CA ARG A 101 -0.72 -14.50 17.17
C ARG A 101 -1.58 -13.57 16.32
N GLU A 102 -2.31 -14.14 15.38
CA GLU A 102 -3.32 -13.44 14.61
C GLU A 102 -4.46 -12.97 15.53
N PRO A 103 -5.00 -11.77 15.32
CA PRO A 103 -6.20 -11.33 16.05
C PRO A 103 -7.35 -12.31 15.91
N LEU A 104 -8.19 -12.42 16.93
CA LEU A 104 -9.43 -13.19 16.84
C LEU A 104 -10.33 -12.57 15.75
N LEU A 105 -10.80 -13.39 14.80
CA LEU A 105 -11.59 -12.94 13.65
C LEU A 105 -13.07 -13.37 13.70
N GLU A 106 -13.45 -14.13 14.72
CA GLU A 106 -14.79 -14.68 14.90
C GLU A 106 -15.83 -13.56 15.08
N ASN A 107 -16.94 -13.60 14.35
CA ASN A 107 -18.03 -12.62 14.47
C ASN A 107 -17.70 -11.19 14.05
N LEU A 108 -16.58 -10.95 13.36
CA LEU A 108 -16.29 -9.66 12.70
C LEU A 108 -17.04 -9.51 11.36
N THR A 109 -17.34 -10.61 10.69
CA THR A 109 -18.04 -10.69 9.41
C THR A 109 -18.93 -11.93 9.35
N SER A 110 -19.64 -12.15 8.24
CA SER A 110 -20.40 -13.38 8.03
C SER A 110 -19.47 -14.61 8.06
N GLU A 111 -19.97 -15.75 8.54
CA GLU A 111 -19.20 -17.00 8.52
C GLU A 111 -18.68 -17.35 7.12
N TYR A 112 -19.49 -17.04 6.09
CA TYR A 112 -19.11 -17.25 4.70
C TYR A 112 -17.89 -16.40 4.30
N ASP A 113 -17.88 -15.10 4.62
CA ASP A 113 -16.78 -14.22 4.25
C ASP A 113 -15.51 -14.51 5.08
N LEU A 114 -15.67 -14.90 6.35
CA LEU A 114 -14.56 -15.36 7.17
C LEU A 114 -13.94 -16.64 6.58
N GLU A 115 -14.77 -17.63 6.21
CA GLU A 115 -14.30 -18.86 5.58
C GLU A 115 -13.67 -18.61 4.21
N LEU A 116 -14.23 -17.67 3.42
CA LEU A 116 -13.64 -17.23 2.16
C LEU A 116 -12.24 -16.63 2.37
N PHE A 117 -12.10 -15.76 3.39
CA PHE A 117 -10.82 -15.19 3.77
C PHE A 117 -9.82 -16.26 4.22
N ARG A 118 -10.23 -17.21 5.07
CA ARG A 118 -9.38 -18.34 5.50
C ARG A 118 -8.92 -19.19 4.32
N ARG A 119 -9.77 -19.42 3.33
CA ARG A 119 -9.40 -20.13 2.10
C ARG A 119 -8.40 -19.34 1.27
N ALA A 120 -8.58 -18.02 1.17
CA ALA A 120 -7.63 -17.16 0.47
C ALA A 120 -6.25 -17.16 1.17
N GLN A 121 -6.21 -17.05 2.51
CA GLN A 121 -4.98 -17.18 3.29
C GLN A 121 -4.29 -18.53 3.06
N ALA A 122 -5.04 -19.64 3.12
CA ALA A 122 -4.48 -20.97 2.88
C ALA A 122 -3.94 -21.13 1.45
N ARG A 123 -4.64 -20.60 0.43
CA ARG A 123 -4.18 -20.61 -0.97
C ARG A 123 -2.91 -19.79 -1.13
N ALA A 124 -2.88 -18.55 -0.63
CA ALA A 124 -1.69 -17.71 -0.68
C ALA A 124 -0.48 -18.39 0.01
N SER A 125 -0.71 -19.06 1.15
CA SER A 125 0.33 -19.82 1.84
C SER A 125 0.77 -21.06 1.06
N GLU A 126 -0.13 -21.72 0.31
CA GLU A 126 0.20 -22.85 -0.56
C GLU A 126 0.99 -22.39 -1.80
N ASP A 127 0.61 -21.27 -2.39
CA ASP A 127 1.30 -20.68 -3.53
C ASP A 127 2.71 -20.23 -3.13
N LEU A 128 2.85 -19.61 -1.95
CA LEU A 128 4.15 -19.27 -1.37
C LEU A 128 5.03 -20.52 -1.17
N GLU A 129 4.45 -21.61 -0.67
CA GLU A 129 5.17 -22.87 -0.45
C GLU A 129 5.53 -23.56 -1.78
N LYS A 130 4.68 -23.48 -2.81
CA LYS A 130 4.97 -23.97 -4.16
C LYS A 130 6.08 -23.18 -4.84
N LEU A 131 6.03 -21.85 -4.76
CA LEU A 131 7.09 -20.97 -5.25
C LEU A 131 8.43 -21.31 -4.56
N ARG A 132 8.39 -21.63 -3.25
CA ARG A 132 9.55 -22.11 -2.49
C ARG A 132 10.06 -23.46 -2.99
N LEU A 133 9.19 -24.47 -3.11
CA LEU A 133 9.55 -25.82 -3.57
C LEU A 133 10.07 -25.82 -5.02
N GLN A 134 9.63 -24.87 -5.84
CA GLN A 134 10.13 -24.63 -7.21
C GLN A 134 11.45 -23.85 -7.23
N GLY A 135 12.06 -23.56 -6.07
CA GLY A 135 13.33 -22.85 -5.96
C GLY A 135 13.24 -21.35 -6.27
N GLN A 136 12.03 -20.78 -6.36
CA GLN A 136 11.82 -19.36 -6.60
C GLN A 136 11.84 -18.55 -5.29
N ILE A 137 11.79 -19.22 -4.13
CA ILE A 137 11.95 -18.62 -2.80
C ILE A 137 12.85 -19.56 -1.99
N THR A 138 14.07 -19.15 -1.67
CA THR A 138 14.99 -19.86 -0.76
C THR A 138 14.90 -19.25 0.63
N GLU A 139 14.95 -20.09 1.68
CA GLU A 139 15.01 -19.63 3.08
C GLU A 139 16.10 -18.55 3.27
N GLY A 140 15.76 -17.48 4.00
CA GLY A 140 16.47 -16.93 5.18
C GLY A 140 17.98 -16.63 5.18
N SER A 141 18.80 -17.21 4.31
CA SER A 141 20.21 -16.88 4.09
C SER A 141 20.38 -15.89 2.93
N ASN A 142 19.44 -15.86 1.98
CA ASN A 142 19.50 -15.03 0.78
C ASN A 142 18.62 -13.77 0.86
N MET A 143 18.22 -13.38 2.08
CA MET A 143 17.61 -12.09 2.30
C MET A 143 18.71 -11.04 2.38
N ILE A 144 18.65 -10.03 1.51
CA ILE A 144 19.41 -8.80 1.69
C ILE A 144 19.05 -8.27 3.07
N LYS A 145 20.06 -8.07 3.92
CA LYS A 145 19.90 -7.53 5.28
C LYS A 145 20.23 -6.05 5.31
N THR A 146 21.24 -5.65 4.53
CA THR A 146 21.75 -4.28 4.50
C THR A 146 21.97 -3.80 3.08
N ILE A 147 21.81 -2.50 2.86
CA ILE A 147 22.25 -1.83 1.64
C ILE A 147 23.16 -0.64 1.97
N ALA A 148 24.21 -0.44 1.18
CA ALA A 148 24.98 0.79 1.16
C ALA A 148 24.41 1.71 0.07
N PHE A 149 23.87 2.86 0.48
CA PHE A 149 23.20 3.83 -0.38
C PHE A 149 23.75 5.24 -0.10
N GLY A 150 24.58 5.75 -1.01
CA GLY A 150 25.32 6.99 -0.80
C GLY A 150 26.21 6.89 0.44
N ARG A 151 26.06 7.83 1.37
CA ARG A 151 26.76 7.82 2.67
C ARG A 151 26.10 6.97 3.76
N TYR A 152 24.98 6.31 3.45
CA TYR A 152 24.17 5.59 4.43
C TYR A 152 24.32 4.08 4.30
N GLU A 153 24.26 3.40 5.44
CA GLU A 153 24.05 1.98 5.55
C GLU A 153 22.66 1.76 6.14
N LEU A 154 21.81 1.00 5.44
CA LEU A 154 20.40 0.86 5.78
C LEU A 154 20.03 -0.60 5.96
N ASP A 155 19.42 -0.93 7.09
CA ASP A 155 18.79 -2.22 7.32
C ASP A 155 17.48 -2.32 6.52
N THR A 156 17.28 -3.45 5.85
CA THR A 156 16.10 -3.71 5.03
C THR A 156 15.02 -4.44 5.82
N TRP A 157 13.75 -4.19 5.52
CA TRP A 157 12.61 -4.67 6.32
C TRP A 157 11.92 -5.88 5.72
N TYR A 158 11.89 -5.96 4.39
CA TYR A 158 11.17 -6.97 3.64
C TYR A 158 12.04 -7.58 2.54
N HIS A 159 11.68 -8.78 2.11
CA HIS A 159 12.27 -9.40 0.94
C HIS A 159 11.96 -8.59 -0.32
N SER A 160 12.97 -8.41 -1.17
CA SER A 160 12.87 -7.87 -2.52
C SER A 160 13.52 -8.84 -3.52
N PRO A 161 12.88 -9.09 -4.68
CA PRO A 161 13.29 -10.12 -5.63
C PRO A 161 14.45 -9.65 -6.52
N TYR A 162 15.56 -9.27 -5.90
CA TYR A 162 16.83 -9.08 -6.61
C TYR A 162 17.32 -10.42 -7.18
N PRO A 163 18.11 -10.41 -8.27
CA PRO A 163 18.67 -11.64 -8.81
C PRO A 163 19.47 -12.41 -7.75
N GLU A 164 19.34 -13.73 -7.74
CA GLU A 164 19.80 -14.61 -6.65
C GLU A 164 21.30 -14.47 -6.36
N GLU A 165 22.09 -14.21 -7.39
CA GLU A 165 23.54 -14.00 -7.29
C GLU A 165 23.93 -12.73 -6.52
N TYR A 166 22.97 -11.83 -6.29
CA TYR A 166 23.07 -10.67 -5.41
C TYR A 166 22.38 -10.90 -4.07
N ALA A 167 21.18 -11.48 -4.08
CA ALA A 167 20.36 -11.69 -2.89
C ALA A 167 21.12 -12.51 -1.81
N ARG A 168 21.81 -13.57 -2.26
CA ARG A 168 22.65 -14.44 -1.40
C ARG A 168 23.81 -13.76 -0.69
N LEU A 169 24.18 -12.54 -1.08
CA LEU A 169 25.29 -11.82 -0.45
C LEU A 169 24.89 -11.19 0.89
N GLY A 170 23.59 -11.04 1.15
CA GLY A 170 23.07 -10.37 2.35
C GLY A 170 23.35 -8.85 2.40
N ARG A 171 24.18 -8.32 1.50
CA ARG A 171 24.51 -6.89 1.38
C ARG A 171 24.57 -6.46 -0.08
N LEU A 172 23.89 -5.35 -0.39
CA LEU A 172 23.99 -4.68 -1.69
C LEU A 172 24.69 -3.34 -1.59
N TYR A 173 25.34 -2.95 -2.68
CA TYR A 173 25.93 -1.62 -2.86
C TYR A 173 25.19 -0.93 -3.98
N MET A 174 24.63 0.25 -3.74
CA MET A 174 23.75 0.93 -4.70
C MET A 174 24.29 2.31 -5.05
N CYS A 175 24.22 2.65 -6.34
CA CYS A 175 24.42 4.01 -6.78
C CYS A 175 23.23 4.86 -6.33
N GLU A 176 23.47 5.96 -5.61
CA GLU A 176 22.39 6.83 -5.14
C GLU A 176 21.71 7.63 -6.27
N PHE A 177 22.38 7.78 -7.41
CA PHE A 177 21.86 8.54 -8.56
C PHE A 177 21.14 7.67 -9.59
N CYS A 178 21.78 6.62 -10.11
CA CYS A 178 21.17 5.76 -11.14
C CYS A 178 20.49 4.49 -10.59
N LEU A 179 20.57 4.28 -9.26
CA LEU A 179 19.97 3.16 -8.53
C LEU A 179 20.47 1.76 -8.92
N LYS A 180 21.50 1.68 -9.78
CA LYS A 180 22.15 0.41 -10.09
C LYS A 180 22.64 -0.24 -8.79
N TYR A 181 22.42 -1.55 -8.64
CA TYR A 181 22.90 -2.37 -7.54
C TYR A 181 24.14 -3.19 -7.95
N MET A 182 25.04 -3.43 -7.01
CA MET A 182 26.36 -4.03 -7.18
C MET A 182 26.72 -4.92 -5.99
N LYS A 183 27.66 -5.85 -6.21
CA LYS A 183 28.07 -6.88 -5.24
C LYS A 183 29.11 -6.42 -4.21
N SER A 184 29.87 -5.36 -4.49
CA SER A 184 30.96 -4.92 -3.61
C SER A 184 31.24 -3.42 -3.67
N GLN A 185 31.79 -2.88 -2.59
CA GLN A 185 32.23 -1.48 -2.47
C GLN A 185 33.23 -1.09 -3.57
N THR A 186 34.13 -2.02 -3.96
CA THR A 186 35.12 -1.76 -5.01
C THR A 186 34.47 -1.61 -6.39
N ILE A 187 33.41 -2.37 -6.68
CA ILE A 187 32.62 -2.18 -7.91
C ILE A 187 31.87 -0.85 -7.85
N LEU A 188 31.24 -0.52 -6.71
CA LEU A 188 30.55 0.75 -6.51
C LEU A 188 31.48 1.94 -6.73
N ARG A 189 32.68 1.95 -6.14
CA ARG A 189 33.67 3.02 -6.33
C ARG A 189 34.05 3.21 -7.81
N ARG A 190 34.33 2.11 -8.52
CA ARG A 190 34.61 2.15 -9.97
C ARG A 190 33.42 2.66 -10.78
N HIS A 191 32.20 2.31 -10.36
CA HIS A 191 30.98 2.80 -10.99
C HIS A 191 30.79 4.30 -10.73
N MET A 192 30.98 4.79 -9.50
CA MET A 192 30.85 6.22 -9.15
C MET A 192 31.83 7.10 -9.93
N ALA A 193 33.04 6.60 -10.21
CA ALA A 193 34.03 7.30 -11.03
C ALA A 193 33.62 7.46 -12.51
N LYS A 194 32.67 6.65 -12.99
CA LYS A 194 32.21 6.63 -14.40
C LYS A 194 30.76 7.05 -14.57
N CYS A 195 29.98 7.05 -13.49
CA CYS A 195 28.56 7.34 -13.53
C CYS A 195 28.35 8.84 -13.80
N VAL A 196 27.69 9.14 -14.91
CA VAL A 196 27.37 10.51 -15.33
C VAL A 196 26.15 11.09 -14.61
N TRP A 197 25.36 10.24 -13.95
CA TRP A 197 24.13 10.64 -13.27
C TRP A 197 24.42 11.39 -11.98
N LYS A 198 23.77 12.54 -11.81
CA LYS A 198 23.82 13.39 -10.60
C LYS A 198 22.43 13.74 -10.05
N HIS A 199 21.39 13.24 -10.68
CA HIS A 199 19.99 13.39 -10.31
C HIS A 199 19.18 12.26 -10.99
N PRO A 200 17.91 12.04 -10.62
CA PRO A 200 17.02 11.13 -11.34
C PRO A 200 16.90 11.49 -12.83
N PRO A 201 16.61 10.51 -13.71
CA PRO A 201 16.18 10.78 -15.09
C PRO A 201 14.84 11.51 -15.15
N GLY A 202 14.38 11.78 -16.36
CA GLY A 202 13.10 12.43 -16.59
C GLY A 202 13.17 13.93 -16.43
N ASP A 203 11.99 14.53 -16.26
CA ASP A 203 11.83 15.98 -16.27
C ASP A 203 11.74 16.51 -14.84
N GLU A 204 12.51 17.56 -14.53
CA GLU A 204 12.39 18.27 -13.26
C GLU A 204 11.15 19.17 -13.29
N ILE A 205 10.07 18.71 -12.64
CA ILE A 205 8.77 19.37 -12.70
C ILE A 205 8.51 20.28 -11.48
N TYR A 206 9.32 20.18 -10.43
CA TYR A 206 9.21 21.03 -9.25
C TYR A 206 10.59 21.37 -8.71
N ARG A 207 10.80 22.64 -8.32
CA ARG A 207 12.02 23.10 -7.65
C ARG A 207 11.73 24.23 -6.67
N LYS A 208 12.06 24.03 -5.39
CA LYS A 208 12.08 25.08 -4.36
C LYS A 208 13.32 24.94 -3.48
N GLY A 209 14.28 25.85 -3.63
CA GLY A 209 15.57 25.76 -2.95
C GLY A 209 16.30 24.46 -3.31
N SER A 210 16.69 23.67 -2.31
CA SER A 210 17.34 22.37 -2.51
C SER A 210 16.36 21.23 -2.86
N ILE A 211 15.05 21.41 -2.72
CA ILE A 211 14.07 20.34 -2.93
C ILE A 211 13.59 20.32 -4.37
N SER A 212 13.62 19.14 -4.99
CA SER A 212 13.18 18.93 -6.37
C SER A 212 12.30 17.70 -6.50
N VAL A 213 11.40 17.68 -7.48
CA VAL A 213 10.66 16.48 -7.88
C VAL A 213 10.83 16.23 -9.37
N PHE A 214 11.25 15.01 -9.71
CA PHE A 214 11.43 14.56 -11.08
C PHE A 214 10.26 13.64 -11.47
N GLU A 215 9.65 13.89 -12.63
CA GLU A 215 8.70 12.98 -13.26
C GLU A 215 9.46 12.00 -14.16
N VAL A 216 9.38 10.72 -13.83
CA VAL A 216 10.08 9.66 -14.56
C VAL A 216 9.06 8.69 -15.16
N ASP A 217 9.00 8.66 -16.49
CA ASP A 217 8.18 7.70 -17.23
C ASP A 217 8.84 6.30 -17.21
N GLY A 218 8.14 5.30 -16.67
CA GLY A 218 8.63 3.92 -16.58
C GLY A 218 8.85 3.23 -17.93
N LYS A 219 8.17 3.67 -19.00
CA LYS A 219 8.40 3.19 -20.37
C LYS A 219 9.69 3.78 -20.94
N LYS A 220 9.98 5.07 -20.70
CA LYS A 220 11.18 5.74 -21.20
C LYS A 220 12.43 5.34 -20.42
N ASN A 221 12.31 5.19 -19.09
CA ASN A 221 13.43 4.93 -18.17
C ASN A 221 13.28 3.60 -17.43
N LYS A 222 12.97 2.53 -18.17
CA LYS A 222 12.62 1.20 -17.63
C LYS A 222 13.61 0.70 -16.58
N ILE A 223 14.92 0.73 -16.86
CA ILE A 223 15.95 0.21 -15.96
C ILE A 223 15.99 0.98 -14.63
N TYR A 224 15.90 2.31 -14.68
CA TYR A 224 15.90 3.14 -13.49
C TYR A 224 14.67 2.84 -12.62
N CYS A 225 13.49 2.76 -13.24
CA CYS A 225 12.24 2.48 -12.53
C CYS A 225 12.19 1.07 -11.96
N GLN A 226 12.76 0.07 -12.64
CA GLN A 226 12.91 -1.29 -12.10
C GLN A 226 13.83 -1.31 -10.87
N ASN A 227 14.98 -0.63 -10.94
CA ASN A 227 15.89 -0.50 -9.80
C ASN A 227 15.21 0.20 -8.62
N LEU A 228 14.44 1.27 -8.88
CA LEU A 228 13.66 1.97 -7.86
C LEU A 228 12.59 1.07 -7.23
N CYS A 229 11.89 0.27 -8.03
CA CYS A 229 10.89 -0.69 -7.53
C CYS A 229 11.51 -1.78 -6.65
N LEU A 230 12.66 -2.33 -7.05
CA LEU A 230 13.40 -3.32 -6.26
C LEU A 230 13.91 -2.72 -4.95
N LEU A 231 14.42 -1.48 -4.99
CA LEU A 231 14.79 -0.72 -3.79
C LEU A 231 13.58 -0.52 -2.87
N ALA A 232 12.46 -0.08 -3.42
CA ALA A 232 11.25 0.20 -2.66
C ALA A 232 10.68 -1.05 -1.99
N LYS A 233 10.75 -2.20 -2.66
CA LYS A 233 10.25 -3.47 -2.14
C LYS A 233 11.01 -3.94 -0.88
N LEU A 234 12.24 -3.46 -0.64
CA LEU A 234 12.96 -3.71 0.62
C LEU A 234 12.29 -3.04 1.83
N PHE A 235 11.44 -2.04 1.60
CA PHE A 235 10.79 -1.22 2.64
C PHE A 235 9.26 -1.20 2.55
N LEU A 236 8.69 -1.87 1.54
CA LEU A 236 7.25 -2.00 1.32
C LEU A 236 6.85 -3.48 1.26
N ASP A 237 5.97 -3.90 2.16
CA ASP A 237 5.49 -5.28 2.20
C ASP A 237 4.60 -5.62 1.00
N HIS A 238 3.60 -4.77 0.74
CA HIS A 238 2.52 -5.04 -0.21
C HIS A 238 2.80 -4.61 -1.66
N LYS A 239 4.05 -4.25 -2.00
CA LYS A 239 4.40 -3.92 -3.40
C LYS A 239 4.53 -5.19 -4.23
N THR A 240 3.72 -5.33 -5.26
CA THR A 240 3.64 -6.56 -6.09
C THR A 240 4.30 -6.42 -7.46
N LEU A 241 4.31 -5.21 -8.04
CA LEU A 241 4.88 -4.95 -9.37
C LEU A 241 6.26 -4.28 -9.26
N TYR A 242 7.25 -4.86 -9.93
CA TYR A 242 8.64 -4.37 -9.94
C TYR A 242 9.34 -4.46 -11.29
N TYR A 243 8.90 -5.31 -12.23
CA TYR A 243 9.47 -5.40 -13.58
C TYR A 243 8.62 -4.69 -14.66
N ASP A 244 7.30 -4.79 -14.57
CA ASP A 244 6.35 -4.15 -15.50
C ASP A 244 6.07 -2.71 -15.04
N VAL A 245 6.99 -1.81 -15.38
CA VAL A 245 7.00 -0.41 -14.91
C VAL A 245 6.42 0.56 -15.96
N GLU A 246 6.23 0.11 -17.19
CA GLU A 246 5.75 0.90 -18.33
C GLU A 246 4.40 1.59 -18.11
N PRO A 247 3.44 0.98 -17.37
CA PRO A 247 2.16 1.62 -17.06
C PRO A 247 2.25 2.77 -16.04
N PHE A 248 3.42 3.00 -15.42
CA PHE A 248 3.58 3.91 -14.29
C PHE A 248 4.40 5.15 -14.63
N LEU A 249 4.03 6.25 -13.97
CA LEU A 249 4.87 7.43 -13.74
C LEU A 249 5.44 7.34 -12.32
N PHE A 250 6.68 7.80 -12.15
CA PHE A 250 7.35 7.85 -10.86
C PHE A 250 7.73 9.29 -10.56
N TYR A 251 7.27 9.79 -9.42
CA TYR A 251 7.56 11.14 -8.94
C TYR A 251 8.62 11.05 -7.85
N VAL A 252 9.86 11.37 -8.21
CA VAL A 252 11.04 11.15 -7.38
C VAL A 252 11.48 12.45 -6.72
N MET A 253 11.35 12.54 -5.40
CA MET A 253 11.76 13.69 -4.62
C MET A 253 13.22 13.60 -4.22
N THR A 254 13.94 14.71 -4.35
CA THR A 254 15.37 14.81 -4.04
C THR A 254 15.72 16.05 -3.25
N GLU A 255 16.82 15.99 -2.51
CA GLU A 255 17.47 17.13 -1.87
C GLU A 255 18.84 17.34 -2.53
N ALA A 256 19.07 18.55 -3.04
CA ALA A 256 20.30 18.92 -3.70
C ALA A 256 21.36 19.41 -2.70
N ASP A 257 22.59 18.95 -2.89
CA ASP A 257 23.79 19.51 -2.28
C ASP A 257 24.89 19.73 -3.34
N ASN A 258 26.13 20.00 -2.89
CA ASN A 258 27.26 20.27 -3.78
C ASN A 258 27.68 19.07 -4.66
N THR A 259 27.20 17.87 -4.37
CA THR A 259 27.56 16.62 -5.04
C THR A 259 26.49 16.10 -5.99
N GLY A 260 25.23 16.50 -5.81
CA GLY A 260 24.12 16.14 -6.69
C GLY A 260 22.76 16.26 -6.02
N CYS A 261 21.74 15.62 -6.61
CA CYS A 261 20.38 15.52 -6.09
C CYS A 261 20.16 14.13 -5.48
N HIS A 262 20.08 14.06 -4.16
CA HIS A 262 19.99 12.83 -3.38
C HIS A 262 18.56 12.37 -3.20
N LEU A 263 18.28 11.08 -3.45
CA LEU A 263 16.95 10.50 -3.31
C LEU A 263 16.43 10.60 -1.87
N ILE A 264 15.34 11.36 -1.68
CA ILE A 264 14.59 11.41 -0.42
C ILE A 264 13.56 10.28 -0.39
N GLY A 265 12.83 10.13 -1.49
CA GLY A 265 11.68 9.23 -1.58
C GLY A 265 10.96 9.40 -2.91
N TYR A 266 9.90 8.64 -3.10
CA TYR A 266 9.10 8.71 -4.32
C TYR A 266 7.66 8.26 -4.08
N PHE A 267 6.79 8.55 -5.04
CA PHE A 267 5.59 7.76 -5.25
C PHE A 267 5.44 7.36 -6.72
N SER A 268 4.78 6.23 -6.97
CA SER A 268 4.37 5.82 -8.31
C SER A 268 2.88 6.09 -8.51
N LYS A 269 2.50 6.39 -9.75
CA LYS A 269 1.12 6.63 -10.18
C LYS A 269 0.88 5.92 -11.51
N GLU A 270 -0.23 5.20 -11.63
CA GLU A 270 -0.67 4.65 -12.91
C GLU A 270 -0.96 5.79 -13.89
N LYS A 271 -0.51 5.64 -15.14
CA LYS A 271 -0.84 6.60 -16.20
C LYS A 271 -2.36 6.70 -16.42
N ASN A 272 -3.04 5.56 -16.34
CA ASN A 272 -4.49 5.44 -16.51
C ASN A 272 -5.06 4.61 -15.35
N SER A 273 -5.52 5.29 -14.29
CA SER A 273 -6.13 4.60 -13.14
C SER A 273 -7.65 4.60 -13.23
N PHE A 274 -8.26 3.42 -13.45
CA PHE A 274 -9.72 3.27 -13.53
C PHE A 274 -10.44 3.58 -12.20
N LEU A 275 -9.74 3.48 -11.08
CA LEU A 275 -10.27 3.73 -9.73
C LEU A 275 -9.91 5.12 -9.21
N ASN A 276 -9.33 5.98 -10.05
CA ASN A 276 -8.84 7.32 -9.69
C ASN A 276 -7.83 7.29 -8.52
N TYR A 277 -6.93 6.31 -8.52
CA TYR A 277 -5.81 6.35 -7.59
C TYR A 277 -4.77 7.36 -8.06
N ASN A 278 -4.45 8.32 -7.20
CA ASN A 278 -3.39 9.29 -7.48
C ASN A 278 -2.00 8.82 -6.98
N VAL A 279 -1.98 7.72 -6.22
CA VAL A 279 -0.77 7.06 -5.71
C VAL A 279 -0.99 5.55 -5.69
N SER A 280 -0.06 4.78 -6.27
CA SER A 280 -0.01 3.32 -6.18
C SER A 280 0.92 2.84 -5.06
N CYS A 281 2.12 3.40 -4.98
CA CYS A 281 3.09 3.14 -3.91
C CYS A 281 3.73 4.46 -3.50
N ILE A 282 4.02 4.64 -2.22
CA ILE A 282 4.72 5.81 -1.70
C ILE A 282 5.75 5.37 -0.67
N LEU A 283 6.95 5.93 -0.75
CA LEU A 283 8.06 5.62 0.14
C LEU A 283 8.89 6.87 0.42
N THR A 284 9.23 7.07 1.68
CA THR A 284 10.36 7.93 2.09
C THR A 284 11.49 7.00 2.51
N MET A 285 12.72 7.26 2.06
CA MET A 285 13.88 6.45 2.44
C MET A 285 14.09 6.49 3.96
N PRO A 286 14.56 5.40 4.61
CA PRO A 286 14.64 5.29 6.06
C PRO A 286 15.35 6.47 6.75
N GLN A 287 16.47 6.93 6.20
CA GLN A 287 17.25 8.06 6.73
C GLN A 287 16.53 9.42 6.69
N TYR A 288 15.41 9.52 5.97
CA TYR A 288 14.60 10.73 5.83
C TYR A 288 13.19 10.58 6.44
N MET A 289 12.88 9.45 7.07
CA MET A 289 11.58 9.23 7.70
C MET A 289 11.35 10.16 8.90
N ARG A 290 10.08 10.51 9.15
CA ARG A 290 9.63 11.38 10.26
C ARG A 290 10.19 12.81 10.25
N GLN A 291 10.81 13.25 9.15
CA GLN A 291 11.35 14.61 9.00
C GLN A 291 10.44 15.56 8.18
N GLY A 292 9.22 15.12 7.84
CA GLY A 292 8.24 15.91 7.08
C GLY A 292 8.17 15.57 5.59
N TYR A 293 9.20 14.93 5.02
CA TYR A 293 9.24 14.56 3.59
C TYR A 293 8.10 13.66 3.12
N GLY A 294 7.67 12.70 3.93
CA GLY A 294 6.51 11.87 3.60
C GLY A 294 5.23 12.69 3.44
N LYS A 295 5.06 13.75 4.24
CA LYS A 295 3.94 14.67 4.08
C LYS A 295 4.06 15.51 2.81
N MET A 296 5.26 15.98 2.47
CA MET A 296 5.52 16.69 1.22
C MET A 296 5.21 15.83 -0.01
N LEU A 297 5.57 14.54 0.00
CA LEU A 297 5.24 13.61 -1.09
C LEU A 297 3.72 13.42 -1.25
N ILE A 298 2.98 13.31 -0.13
CA ILE A 298 1.51 13.23 -0.13
C ILE A 298 0.91 14.55 -0.65
N ASP A 299 1.39 15.69 -0.17
CA ASP A 299 0.92 17.01 -0.60
C ASP A 299 1.15 17.22 -2.10
N PHE A 300 2.31 16.78 -2.60
CA PHE A 300 2.62 16.83 -4.02
C PHE A 300 1.69 15.94 -4.86
N SER A 301 1.33 14.74 -4.40
CA SER A 301 0.41 13.88 -5.16
C SER A 301 -0.99 14.50 -5.29
N TYR A 302 -1.47 15.19 -4.25
CA TYR A 302 -2.71 15.95 -4.32
C TYR A 302 -2.58 17.23 -5.15
N LEU A 303 -1.42 17.90 -5.13
CA LEU A 303 -1.16 19.06 -6.00
C LEU A 303 -1.30 18.67 -7.47
N LEU A 304 -0.75 17.52 -7.89
CA LEU A 304 -0.94 17.00 -9.25
C LEU A 304 -2.42 16.75 -9.56
N SER A 305 -3.15 16.10 -8.64
CA SER A 305 -4.60 15.87 -8.81
C SER A 305 -5.41 17.16 -8.97
N LYS A 306 -5.04 18.23 -8.25
CA LYS A 306 -5.66 19.56 -8.41
C LYS A 306 -5.42 20.13 -9.80
N VAL A 307 -4.20 20.03 -10.32
CA VAL A 307 -3.86 20.50 -11.68
C VAL A 307 -4.54 19.65 -12.76
N GLU A 308 -4.80 18.37 -12.49
CA GLU A 308 -5.60 17.49 -13.35
C GLU A 308 -7.11 17.71 -13.24
N GLU A 309 -7.58 18.56 -12.31
CA GLU A 309 -8.99 18.73 -11.97
C GLU A 309 -9.67 17.40 -11.57
N LYS A 310 -8.89 16.48 -10.97
CA LYS A 310 -9.35 15.16 -10.52
C LYS A 310 -9.31 15.06 -8.99
N VAL A 311 -10.16 14.19 -8.45
CA VAL A 311 -10.07 13.77 -7.04
C VAL A 311 -9.30 12.46 -6.96
N GLY A 312 -8.50 12.30 -5.91
CA GLY A 312 -7.60 11.15 -5.74
C GLY A 312 -7.66 10.52 -4.36
N SER A 313 -7.30 9.26 -4.30
CA SER A 313 -7.03 8.51 -3.07
C SER A 313 -5.82 7.60 -3.30
N PRO A 314 -5.02 7.26 -2.27
CA PRO A 314 -4.01 6.22 -2.42
C PRO A 314 -4.63 4.84 -2.64
N GLU A 315 -3.96 4.01 -3.43
CA GLU A 315 -4.26 2.59 -3.59
C GLU A 315 -4.20 1.87 -2.23
N ARG A 316 -5.06 0.87 -2.06
CA ARG A 316 -5.17 0.06 -0.85
C ARG A 316 -4.68 -1.37 -1.13
N PRO A 317 -4.04 -2.04 -0.14
CA PRO A 317 -3.84 -1.61 1.25
C PRO A 317 -2.66 -0.65 1.43
N LEU A 318 -2.84 0.37 2.27
CA LEU A 318 -1.75 1.22 2.76
C LEU A 318 -0.92 0.47 3.80
N SER A 319 0.39 0.75 3.86
CA SER A 319 1.21 0.36 5.02
C SER A 319 0.78 1.10 6.28
N ASP A 320 1.10 0.58 7.47
CA ASP A 320 0.77 1.23 8.75
C ASP A 320 1.30 2.67 8.83
N LEU A 321 2.57 2.87 8.42
CA LEU A 321 3.18 4.21 8.34
C LEU A 321 2.49 5.10 7.29
N GLY A 322 2.08 4.52 6.16
CA GLY A 322 1.31 5.21 5.14
C GLY A 322 -0.03 5.70 5.69
N LEU A 323 -0.80 4.83 6.34
CA LEU A 323 -2.11 5.15 6.91
C LEU A 323 -2.02 6.27 7.97
N ILE A 324 -1.03 6.22 8.86
CA ILE A 324 -0.79 7.27 9.86
C ILE A 324 -0.47 8.60 9.17
N SER A 325 0.38 8.58 8.13
CA SER A 325 0.79 9.77 7.39
C SER A 325 -0.38 10.41 6.64
N TYR A 326 -1.18 9.62 5.92
CA TYR A 326 -2.37 10.10 5.23
C TYR A 326 -3.43 10.66 6.19
N ARG A 327 -3.73 9.98 7.31
CA ARG A 327 -4.66 10.50 8.32
C ARG A 327 -4.19 11.83 8.91
N SER A 328 -2.90 11.96 9.18
CA SER A 328 -2.29 13.20 9.66
C SER A 328 -2.42 14.33 8.63
N TYR A 329 -2.15 14.03 7.36
CA TYR A 329 -2.28 14.97 6.25
C TYR A 329 -3.74 15.40 6.03
N TRP A 330 -4.68 14.46 5.94
CA TRP A 330 -6.11 14.78 5.75
C TRP A 330 -6.67 15.61 6.90
N LYS A 331 -6.29 15.30 8.16
CA LYS A 331 -6.66 16.15 9.31
C LYS A 331 -6.22 17.60 9.07
N GLU A 332 -4.99 17.81 8.64
CA GLU A 332 -4.42 19.14 8.45
C GLU A 332 -5.08 19.92 7.32
N VAL A 333 -5.25 19.30 6.16
CA VAL A 333 -5.89 19.92 5.00
C VAL A 333 -7.34 20.30 5.32
N LEU A 334 -8.06 19.42 6.02
CA LEU A 334 -9.45 19.66 6.39
C LEU A 334 -9.58 20.79 7.43
N LEU A 335 -8.72 20.82 8.45
CA LEU A 335 -8.74 21.91 9.44
C LEU A 335 -8.36 23.26 8.80
N ARG A 336 -7.40 23.26 7.86
CA ARG A 336 -7.03 24.44 7.08
C ARG A 336 -8.20 24.97 6.25
N TYR A 337 -8.89 24.09 5.53
CA TYR A 337 -10.09 24.45 4.77
C TYR A 337 -11.15 25.06 5.69
N LEU A 338 -11.47 24.39 6.80
CA LEU A 338 -12.51 24.84 7.74
C LEU A 338 -12.16 26.13 8.47
N HIS A 339 -10.87 26.41 8.69
CA HIS A 339 -10.39 27.67 9.24
C HIS A 339 -10.66 28.83 8.27
N ASN A 340 -10.33 28.64 6.99
CA ASN A 340 -10.50 29.66 5.94
C ASN A 340 -11.96 29.84 5.51
N PHE A 341 -12.79 28.80 5.70
CA PHE A 341 -14.19 28.82 5.31
C PHE A 341 -15.04 29.76 6.20
N GLN A 342 -15.73 30.71 5.55
CA GLN A 342 -16.62 31.70 6.18
C GLN A 342 -18.12 31.46 5.90
N GLY A 343 -18.46 30.45 5.09
CA GLY A 343 -19.85 30.12 4.76
C GLY A 343 -20.62 29.49 5.92
N LYS A 344 -21.96 29.40 5.77
CA LYS A 344 -22.85 28.81 6.78
C LYS A 344 -23.06 27.30 6.63
N GLU A 345 -22.95 26.79 5.41
CA GLU A 345 -23.18 25.37 5.08
C GLU A 345 -21.95 24.82 4.35
N ILE A 346 -21.50 23.63 4.74
CA ILE A 346 -20.30 22.99 4.17
C ILE A 346 -20.74 21.77 3.36
N SER A 347 -20.36 21.73 2.08
CA SER A 347 -20.55 20.54 1.26
C SER A 347 -19.29 19.69 1.21
N ILE A 348 -19.44 18.37 1.40
CA ILE A 348 -18.35 17.40 1.21
C ILE A 348 -17.81 17.47 -0.23
N LYS A 349 -18.68 17.77 -1.20
CA LYS A 349 -18.30 17.91 -2.61
C LYS A 349 -17.38 19.10 -2.83
N GLU A 350 -17.65 20.24 -2.20
CA GLU A 350 -16.83 21.46 -2.32
C GLU A 350 -15.45 21.25 -1.69
N ILE A 351 -15.39 20.65 -0.50
CA ILE A 351 -14.11 20.27 0.12
C ILE A 351 -13.32 19.36 -0.82
N SER A 352 -13.99 18.35 -1.40
CA SER A 352 -13.35 17.39 -2.29
C SER A 352 -12.78 18.06 -3.55
N GLN A 353 -13.50 19.01 -4.13
CA GLN A 353 -13.05 19.78 -5.30
C GLN A 353 -11.86 20.69 -4.98
N GLU A 354 -11.88 21.42 -3.87
CA GLU A 354 -10.77 22.32 -3.50
C GLU A 354 -9.51 21.56 -3.06
N THR A 355 -9.69 20.45 -2.35
CA THR A 355 -8.58 19.70 -1.75
C THR A 355 -8.06 18.57 -2.63
N ALA A 356 -8.81 18.18 -3.68
CA ALA A 356 -8.64 16.95 -4.47
C ALA A 356 -8.70 15.65 -3.65
N VAL A 357 -9.11 15.71 -2.38
CA VAL A 357 -9.25 14.54 -1.51
C VAL A 357 -10.56 13.83 -1.81
N ASN A 358 -10.53 12.50 -1.89
CA ASN A 358 -11.72 11.69 -2.12
C ASN A 358 -12.80 11.93 -1.02
N PRO A 359 -14.09 12.03 -1.38
CA PRO A 359 -15.17 12.23 -0.41
C PRO A 359 -15.20 11.21 0.73
N VAL A 360 -14.86 9.94 0.45
CA VAL A 360 -14.82 8.87 1.46
C VAL A 360 -13.75 9.17 2.52
N ASP A 361 -12.59 9.65 2.08
CA ASP A 361 -11.48 9.98 2.98
C ASP A 361 -11.80 11.22 3.82
N ILE A 362 -12.49 12.22 3.25
CA ILE A 362 -13.02 13.39 3.97
C ILE A 362 -14.00 12.97 5.05
N VAL A 363 -15.01 12.16 4.70
CA VAL A 363 -16.03 11.68 5.66
C VAL A 363 -15.39 10.88 6.78
N SER A 364 -14.46 9.97 6.45
CA SER A 364 -13.75 9.18 7.45
C SER A 364 -12.92 10.05 8.40
N THR A 365 -12.32 11.12 7.90
CA THR A 365 -11.53 12.07 8.68
C THR A 365 -12.42 12.93 9.59
N LEU A 366 -13.54 13.47 9.07
CA LEU A 366 -14.54 14.19 9.86
C LEU A 366 -15.09 13.34 11.00
N GLN A 367 -15.37 12.06 10.73
CA GLN A 367 -15.82 11.11 11.74
C GLN A 367 -14.74 10.86 12.79
N ALA A 368 -13.48 10.67 12.38
CA ALA A 368 -12.35 10.47 13.29
C ALA A 368 -12.10 11.68 14.21
N LEU A 369 -12.36 12.90 13.72
CA LEU A 369 -12.27 14.15 14.50
C LEU A 369 -13.52 14.44 15.33
N GLN A 370 -14.54 13.58 15.26
CA GLN A 370 -15.86 13.76 15.88
C GLN A 370 -16.58 15.05 15.42
N MET A 371 -16.28 15.49 14.19
CA MET A 371 -16.84 16.69 13.57
C MET A 371 -18.04 16.37 12.68
N LEU A 372 -18.34 15.10 12.41
CA LEU A 372 -19.56 14.70 11.70
C LEU A 372 -20.67 14.35 12.69
N LYS A 373 -21.81 15.04 12.60
CA LYS A 373 -23.01 14.81 13.42
C LYS A 373 -24.22 14.54 12.53
N TYR A 374 -25.23 13.87 13.09
CA TYR A 374 -26.50 13.63 12.41
C TYR A 374 -27.63 14.26 13.24
N TRP A 375 -28.42 15.13 12.61
CA TRP A 375 -29.52 15.84 13.26
C TRP A 375 -30.69 16.02 12.30
N LYS A 376 -31.89 15.61 12.71
CA LYS A 376 -33.14 15.75 11.94
C LYS A 376 -33.03 15.33 10.47
N GLY A 377 -32.40 14.17 10.21
CA GLY A 377 -32.26 13.65 8.83
C GLY A 377 -31.08 14.23 8.03
N LYS A 378 -30.31 15.16 8.60
CA LYS A 378 -29.20 15.84 7.91
C LYS A 378 -27.86 15.57 8.61
N HIS A 379 -26.80 15.42 7.81
CA HIS A 379 -25.44 15.42 8.31
C HIS A 379 -24.97 16.87 8.51
N LEU A 380 -24.41 17.16 9.68
CA LEU A 380 -23.88 18.46 10.05
C LEU A 380 -22.38 18.34 10.32
N VAL A 381 -21.61 19.31 9.82
CA VAL A 381 -20.18 19.45 10.15
C VAL A 381 -20.05 20.41 11.33
N LEU A 382 -19.66 19.89 12.48
CA LEU A 382 -19.36 20.67 13.68
C LEU A 382 -17.95 21.25 13.58
N LYS A 383 -17.84 22.57 13.41
CA LYS A 383 -16.57 23.30 13.45
C LYS A 383 -16.05 23.35 14.89
N ARG A 384 -15.13 22.44 15.21
CA ARG A 384 -14.43 22.36 16.50
C ARG A 384 -13.31 23.40 16.58
N GLN A 385 -13.60 24.53 17.22
CA GLN A 385 -12.64 25.64 17.34
C GLN A 385 -11.37 25.22 18.08
N ASP A 386 -11.49 24.36 19.10
CA ASP A 386 -10.37 23.80 19.85
C ASP A 386 -9.35 23.07 18.97
N LEU A 387 -9.82 22.28 17.98
CA LEU A 387 -8.95 21.58 17.03
C LEU A 387 -8.31 22.53 16.02
N ILE A 388 -9.02 23.58 15.62
CA ILE A 388 -8.52 24.60 14.71
C ILE A 388 -7.42 25.41 15.40
N ASP A 389 -7.64 25.84 16.64
CA ASP A 389 -6.64 26.59 17.42
C ASP A 389 -5.38 25.74 17.69
N GLU A 390 -5.55 24.45 18.02
CA GLU A 390 -4.44 23.49 18.14
C GLU A 390 -3.64 23.38 16.82
N TRP A 391 -4.34 23.34 15.68
CA TRP A 391 -3.70 23.30 14.38
C TRP A 391 -2.97 24.60 14.05
N ILE A 392 -3.58 25.78 14.28
CA ILE A 392 -2.94 27.08 14.06
C ILE A 392 -1.65 27.20 14.88
N ALA A 393 -1.67 26.80 16.15
CA ALA A 393 -0.48 26.81 17.00
C ALA A 393 0.63 25.88 16.48
N LYS A 394 0.27 24.73 15.90
CA LYS A 394 1.24 23.82 15.24
C LYS A 394 1.75 24.38 13.92
N GLU A 395 0.88 25.00 13.13
CA GLU A 395 1.22 25.61 11.84
C GLU A 395 2.19 26.79 12.04
N ALA A 396 1.95 27.64 13.04
CA ALA A 396 2.84 28.75 13.40
C ALA A 396 4.26 28.26 13.71
N LYS A 397 4.40 27.16 14.47
CA LYS A 397 5.71 26.53 14.75
C LYS A 397 6.37 25.94 13.50
N ARG A 398 5.57 25.53 12.51
CA ARG A 398 6.04 24.97 11.23
C ARG A 398 6.33 26.01 10.16
N SER A 399 5.84 27.24 10.29
CA SER A 399 6.18 28.31 9.33
C SER A 399 7.69 28.54 9.20
N ASN A 400 8.45 28.21 10.25
CA ASN A 400 9.93 28.19 10.25
C ASN A 400 10.55 26.95 9.58
N SER A 401 9.74 25.97 9.18
CA SER A 401 10.15 24.72 8.52
C SER A 401 9.93 24.87 7.01
N ASN A 402 11.03 24.81 6.24
CA ASN A 402 11.01 24.86 4.77
C ASN A 402 10.42 23.60 4.09
N LYS A 403 9.52 22.86 4.76
CA LYS A 403 9.01 21.54 4.36
C LYS A 403 7.54 21.59 3.95
N ILE A 404 7.19 22.51 3.05
CA ILE A 404 5.85 22.71 2.47
C ILE A 404 5.99 22.77 0.94
N MET A 405 5.09 22.10 0.21
CA MET A 405 5.08 22.19 -1.25
C MET A 405 4.46 23.51 -1.69
N ASP A 406 5.13 24.20 -2.60
CA ASP A 406 4.70 25.50 -3.10
C ASP A 406 4.11 25.35 -4.51
N PRO A 407 2.79 25.53 -4.69
CA PRO A 407 2.15 25.37 -5.99
C PRO A 407 2.79 26.24 -7.10
N SER A 408 3.34 27.41 -6.75
CA SER A 408 3.98 28.32 -7.71
C SER A 408 5.30 27.77 -8.28
N CYS A 409 5.91 26.81 -7.60
CA CYS A 409 7.16 26.17 -8.01
C CYS A 409 6.95 24.92 -8.88
N LEU A 410 5.69 24.53 -9.13
CA LEU A 410 5.33 23.43 -10.02
C LEU A 410 5.31 23.91 -11.49
N LYS A 411 6.11 23.26 -12.33
CA LYS A 411 6.16 23.45 -13.78
C LYS A 411 5.70 22.15 -14.44
N TRP A 412 4.40 21.93 -14.46
CA TRP A 412 3.82 20.68 -14.92
C TRP A 412 2.46 20.89 -15.58
N THR A 413 2.18 20.10 -16.60
CA THR A 413 0.88 20.02 -17.25
C THR A 413 0.53 18.54 -17.43
N PRO A 414 -0.75 18.14 -17.26
CA PRO A 414 -1.15 16.75 -17.43
C PRO A 414 -0.72 16.16 -18.77
N PRO A 415 -0.17 14.93 -18.81
CA PRO A 415 0.20 14.27 -20.05
C PRO A 415 -1.01 14.15 -20.99
N LYS A 416 -0.86 14.55 -22.27
CA LYS A 416 -1.94 14.45 -23.26
C LYS A 416 -2.38 12.97 -23.41
N GLY A 417 -3.62 12.66 -23.02
CA GLY A 417 -4.23 11.33 -23.20
C GLY A 417 -4.54 10.53 -21.92
N THR A 418 -4.54 11.17 -20.74
CA THR A 418 -4.98 10.61 -19.44
C THR A 418 -6.42 10.92 -19.06
#